data_AF-A0A753B758-F1
#
_entry.id   AF-A0A753B758-F1
#
_cell.length_a   1.000
_cell.length_b   1.000
_cell.length_c   1.000
_cell.angle_alpha   90.00
_cell.angle_beta   90.00
_cell.angle_gamma   90.00
#
_symmetry.space_group_name_H-M   'P 1'
#
loop_
_entity.id
_entity.type
_entity.pdbx_description
1 polymer ?
#
loop_
_entity_poly.entity_id
_entity_poly.type
_entity_poly.pdbx_seq_one_letter_code
_entity_poly.pdbx_strand_id
1 'polypeptide(L)'
;MLSISSIKGDSAYYSHEDNYYASGSLESRWLGDGAEKLGLKGEVANADMDAIRQGKLPDGTDLSRMVNGVNKHRSGYDLTFSAPKSVSMMILIGGDTRLLDAWNRSVENGMKEVEKLISARITDGGKTDTVLTGNMVAALYNHDTSRALDPQIHTHALVFNTTFAEDKWRALASDTRMKTGFGENLYALQVAIGNLVLQPFRQEAEKLGYETVAAGKNGLWELKDVPVAPFSTRSQAISEAAGPDASKKSRDVAALDTRQAKAWADPDLLKAEWRRRLTDEKFDIDNYIGQAQTRAEPPGSAAGGTEGIRVTGQPGGASSAQISESDVQKAVSDTISALSDKKVQFTWSEMLAGTVSRLPSAPGLFEQARAGIEAAIEGQRLIPLDREKGIFTSDIHLLNELSVHQLARTAVAEQTVLVFPERAQERDIPAGDAVSVLSQDKSPVAILSGRGGAQTLR
;
A
#
# COMPACT_ATOMS: atom_id res chain seq x y z
N MET A 1 -2.43 9.91 -0.48
CA MET A 1 -2.33 8.74 0.43
C MET A 1 -3.44 7.74 0.15
N LEU A 2 -3.31 6.46 0.52
CA LEU A 2 -4.39 5.46 0.45
C LEU A 2 -4.80 5.04 1.86
N SER A 3 -6.10 5.03 2.14
CA SER A 3 -6.70 4.38 3.30
C SER A 3 -7.64 3.26 2.86
N ILE A 4 -7.75 2.20 3.66
CA ILE A 4 -8.56 1.03 3.33
C ILE A 4 -9.52 0.76 4.48
N SER A 5 -10.79 0.61 4.17
CA SER A 5 -11.80 0.17 5.12
C SER A 5 -12.78 -0.82 4.48
N SER A 6 -13.64 -1.44 5.26
CA SER A 6 -14.82 -2.13 4.72
C SER A 6 -15.84 -1.11 4.24
N ILE A 7 -16.58 -1.40 3.17
CA ILE A 7 -17.72 -0.56 2.75
C ILE A 7 -18.75 -0.53 3.89
N LYS A 8 -19.06 0.66 4.41
CA LYS A 8 -19.98 0.86 5.56
C LYS A 8 -21.29 1.54 5.18
N GLY A 9 -21.28 2.40 4.16
CA GLY A 9 -22.44 3.17 3.72
C GLY A 9 -23.18 2.51 2.55
N ASP A 10 -24.41 2.96 2.33
CA ASP A 10 -25.19 2.77 1.12
C ASP A 10 -24.84 3.82 0.06
N SER A 11 -25.50 3.77 -1.09
CA SER A 11 -25.34 4.76 -2.15
C SER A 11 -25.54 6.20 -1.63
N ALA A 12 -26.57 6.43 -0.82
CA ALA A 12 -26.89 7.74 -0.24
C ALA A 12 -25.76 8.31 0.61
N TYR A 13 -25.03 7.48 1.37
CA TYR A 13 -23.86 7.92 2.12
C TYR A 13 -22.75 8.47 1.21
N TYR A 14 -22.49 7.82 0.08
CA TYR A 14 -21.43 8.20 -0.85
C TYR A 14 -21.85 9.30 -1.83
N SER A 15 -23.13 9.38 -2.19
CA SER A 15 -23.70 10.36 -3.13
C SER A 15 -24.29 11.60 -2.46
N HIS A 16 -24.17 11.74 -1.14
CA HIS A 16 -24.72 12.89 -0.42
C HIS A 16 -24.11 14.20 -0.91
N GLU A 17 -24.92 15.23 -1.16
CA GLU A 17 -24.49 16.58 -1.59
C GLU A 17 -23.36 17.12 -0.70
N ASP A 18 -23.42 16.78 0.58
CA ASP A 18 -22.40 17.03 1.58
C ASP A 18 -20.97 16.59 1.26
N ASN A 19 -20.79 15.81 0.20
CA ASN A 19 -19.52 15.24 -0.16
C ASN A 19 -18.82 15.94 -1.33
N TYR A 20 -19.52 16.80 -2.09
CA TYR A 20 -19.02 17.41 -3.35
C TYR A 20 -19.46 18.88 -3.52
N TYR A 21 -19.60 19.61 -2.42
CA TYR A 21 -20.08 20.99 -2.40
C TYR A 21 -19.28 21.97 -3.26
N ALA A 22 -17.96 21.92 -3.17
CA ALA A 22 -17.07 22.88 -3.77
C ALA A 22 -16.75 22.56 -5.24
N SER A 23 -16.78 21.29 -5.64
CA SER A 23 -16.66 20.90 -7.05
C SER A 23 -17.93 21.18 -7.87
N GLY A 24 -19.08 21.33 -7.22
CA GLY A 24 -20.37 21.68 -7.86
C GLY A 24 -21.07 20.53 -8.58
N SER A 25 -20.46 19.34 -8.64
CA SER A 25 -21.10 18.11 -9.12
C SER A 25 -20.41 16.86 -8.54
N LEU A 26 -21.20 15.82 -8.29
CA LEU A 26 -20.68 14.50 -7.96
C LEU A 26 -20.19 13.81 -9.21
N GLU A 27 -18.89 13.51 -9.25
CA GLU A 27 -18.37 12.61 -10.26
C GLU A 27 -18.37 11.19 -9.69
N SER A 28 -19.33 10.38 -10.16
CA SER A 28 -19.38 8.94 -9.86
C SER A 28 -19.22 8.12 -11.13
N ARG A 29 -18.51 6.98 -11.04
CA ARG A 29 -18.33 6.10 -12.20
C ARG A 29 -18.05 4.65 -11.86
N TRP A 30 -18.55 3.74 -12.69
CA TRP A 30 -18.19 2.32 -12.68
C TRP A 30 -16.80 2.08 -13.28
N LEU A 31 -16.08 1.10 -12.74
CA LEU A 31 -14.75 0.71 -13.21
C LEU A 31 -14.51 -0.80 -13.04
N GLY A 32 -13.76 -1.38 -13.98
CA GLY A 32 -13.26 -2.75 -13.96
C GLY A 32 -13.95 -3.67 -14.97
N ASP A 33 -13.23 -4.69 -15.42
CA ASP A 33 -13.70 -5.65 -16.43
C ASP A 33 -14.93 -6.43 -15.95
N GLY A 34 -15.03 -6.65 -14.64
CA GLY A 34 -16.20 -7.26 -14.02
C GLY A 34 -17.43 -6.33 -14.11
N ALA A 35 -17.26 -5.02 -13.91
CA ALA A 35 -18.34 -4.06 -14.07
C ALA A 35 -18.82 -4.02 -15.52
N GLU A 36 -17.89 -4.00 -16.48
CA GLU A 36 -18.22 -4.05 -17.91
C GLU A 36 -19.00 -5.32 -18.29
N LYS A 37 -18.59 -6.48 -17.74
CA LYS A 37 -19.28 -7.76 -17.93
C LYS A 37 -20.72 -7.75 -17.43
N LEU A 38 -21.01 -7.00 -16.37
CA LEU A 38 -22.35 -6.78 -15.83
C LEU A 38 -23.14 -5.68 -16.56
N GLY A 39 -22.54 -5.04 -17.58
CA GLY A 39 -23.14 -3.91 -18.28
C GLY A 39 -23.13 -2.60 -17.51
N LEU A 40 -22.36 -2.52 -16.40
CA LEU A 40 -22.25 -1.34 -15.55
C LEU A 40 -21.21 -0.38 -16.14
N LYS A 41 -21.65 0.76 -16.66
CA LYS A 41 -20.80 1.76 -17.32
C LYS A 41 -21.26 3.17 -16.98
N GLY A 42 -20.34 4.13 -17.02
CA GLY A 42 -20.64 5.53 -16.74
C GLY A 42 -21.03 5.76 -15.28
N GLU A 43 -21.97 6.68 -15.06
CA GLU A 43 -22.42 7.10 -13.73
C GLU A 43 -22.99 5.96 -12.89
N VAL A 44 -22.78 6.02 -11.57
CA VAL A 44 -23.23 4.97 -10.65
C VAL A 44 -24.67 5.21 -10.23
N ALA A 45 -25.58 4.38 -10.74
CA ALA A 45 -26.96 4.38 -10.27
C ALA A 45 -27.05 3.85 -8.82
N ASN A 46 -27.76 4.57 -7.96
CA ASN A 46 -27.90 4.24 -6.54
C ASN A 46 -28.44 2.82 -6.30
N ALA A 47 -29.44 2.40 -7.09
CA ALA A 47 -30.04 1.08 -6.97
C ALA A 47 -29.04 -0.06 -7.27
N ASP A 48 -28.20 0.11 -8.29
CA ASP A 48 -27.19 -0.89 -8.68
C ASP A 48 -26.11 -0.99 -7.60
N MET A 49 -25.63 0.15 -7.11
CA MET A 49 -24.66 0.19 -6.01
C MET A 49 -25.20 -0.56 -4.78
N ASP A 50 -26.42 -0.25 -4.34
CA ASP A 50 -27.02 -0.85 -3.16
C ASP A 50 -27.31 -2.34 -3.31
N ALA A 51 -27.68 -2.79 -4.51
CA ALA A 51 -27.88 -4.19 -4.82
C ALA A 51 -26.56 -4.98 -4.81
N ILE A 52 -25.52 -4.48 -5.49
CA ILE A 52 -24.22 -5.14 -5.60
C ILE A 52 -23.54 -5.21 -4.24
N ARG A 53 -23.66 -4.15 -3.43
CA ARG A 53 -23.17 -4.11 -2.03
C ARG A 53 -23.77 -5.25 -1.17
N GLN A 54 -24.94 -5.76 -1.53
CA GLN A 54 -25.63 -6.85 -0.85
C GLN A 54 -25.39 -8.22 -1.50
N GLY A 55 -24.59 -8.28 -2.57
CA GLY A 55 -24.29 -9.48 -3.32
C GLY A 55 -25.28 -9.78 -4.45
N LYS A 56 -26.16 -8.85 -4.82
CA LYS A 56 -27.13 -9.04 -5.92
C LYS A 56 -26.62 -8.37 -7.18
N LEU A 57 -26.38 -9.15 -8.23
CA LEU A 57 -25.78 -8.67 -9.47
C LEU A 57 -26.85 -8.40 -10.55
N PRO A 58 -26.60 -7.46 -11.49
CA PRO A 58 -27.53 -7.13 -12.57
C PRO A 58 -27.92 -8.30 -13.48
N ASP A 59 -27.07 -9.31 -13.61
CA ASP A 59 -27.34 -10.51 -14.41
C ASP A 59 -28.26 -11.54 -13.71
N GLY A 60 -28.76 -11.21 -12.51
CA GLY A 60 -29.61 -12.06 -11.70
C GLY A 60 -28.86 -12.97 -10.73
N THR A 61 -27.53 -12.98 -10.75
CA THR A 61 -26.73 -13.75 -9.80
C THR A 61 -26.88 -13.21 -8.38
N ASP A 62 -27.08 -14.11 -7.41
CA ASP A 62 -27.21 -13.78 -5.98
C ASP A 62 -26.10 -14.45 -5.16
N LEU A 63 -25.18 -13.63 -4.66
CA LEU A 63 -24.08 -13.99 -3.75
C LEU A 63 -24.41 -13.70 -2.28
N SER A 64 -25.65 -13.34 -1.97
CA SER A 64 -26.09 -13.09 -0.60
C SER A 64 -26.02 -14.36 0.25
N ARG A 65 -25.86 -14.17 1.57
CA ARG A 65 -25.83 -15.29 2.52
C ARG A 65 -26.68 -14.97 3.73
N MET A 66 -27.95 -15.36 3.69
CA MET A 66 -28.87 -15.13 4.79
C MET A 66 -28.62 -16.11 5.94
N VAL A 67 -28.28 -15.59 7.11
CA VAL A 67 -28.16 -16.36 8.36
C VAL A 67 -28.98 -15.65 9.43
N ASN A 68 -30.02 -16.32 9.93
CA ASN A 68 -30.96 -15.76 10.92
C ASN A 68 -31.56 -14.40 10.49
N GLY A 69 -31.96 -14.28 9.23
CA GLY A 69 -32.53 -13.05 8.68
C GLY A 69 -31.54 -11.91 8.41
N VAL A 70 -30.23 -12.14 8.64
CA VAL A 70 -29.17 -11.15 8.40
C VAL A 70 -28.32 -11.60 7.22
N ASN A 71 -28.14 -10.73 6.23
CA ASN A 71 -27.20 -10.98 5.14
C ASN A 71 -25.76 -10.93 5.66
N LYS A 72 -25.03 -12.03 5.54
CA LYS A 72 -23.62 -12.18 5.92
C LYS A 72 -22.65 -11.96 4.76
N HIS A 73 -23.16 -11.65 3.56
CA HIS A 73 -22.33 -11.20 2.46
C HIS A 73 -21.55 -9.95 2.88
N ARG A 74 -20.23 -9.99 2.75
CA ARG A 74 -19.38 -8.81 2.97
C ARG A 74 -19.50 -7.93 1.75
N SER A 75 -19.77 -6.65 1.93
CA SER A 75 -19.98 -5.74 0.81
C SER A 75 -18.74 -5.52 -0.07
N GLY A 76 -17.56 -5.51 0.54
CA GLY A 76 -16.30 -5.23 -0.15
C GLY A 76 -15.41 -4.26 0.62
N TYR A 77 -14.52 -3.60 -0.11
CA TYR A 77 -13.49 -2.72 0.42
C TYR A 77 -13.65 -1.31 -0.14
N ASP A 78 -13.51 -0.30 0.71
CA ASP A 78 -13.42 1.11 0.34
C ASP A 78 -11.95 1.51 0.34
N LEU A 79 -11.42 1.76 -0.85
CA LEU A 79 -10.06 2.24 -1.10
C LEU A 79 -10.16 3.75 -1.30
N THR A 80 -9.97 4.50 -0.23
CA THR A 80 -10.03 5.96 -0.30
C THR A 80 -8.65 6.52 -0.63
N PHE A 81 -8.48 6.99 -1.86
CA PHE A 81 -7.30 7.71 -2.31
C PHE A 81 -7.49 9.20 -2.00
N SER A 82 -6.57 9.81 -1.28
CA SER A 82 -6.60 11.25 -0.99
C SER A 82 -5.45 11.95 -1.71
N ALA A 83 -5.76 13.01 -2.45
CA ALA A 83 -4.78 13.85 -3.11
C ALA A 83 -3.92 14.61 -2.08
N PRO A 84 -2.70 15.06 -2.46
CA PRO A 84 -1.94 16.01 -1.66
C PRO A 84 -2.76 17.24 -1.28
N LYS A 85 -2.47 17.83 -0.12
CA LYS A 85 -3.25 18.97 0.39
C LYS A 85 -3.13 20.17 -0.54
N SER A 86 -1.91 20.48 -0.95
CA SER A 86 -1.61 21.58 -1.87
C SER A 86 -2.35 21.47 -3.20
N VAL A 87 -2.44 20.26 -3.76
CA VAL A 87 -3.23 19.97 -4.97
C VAL A 87 -4.71 20.22 -4.74
N SER A 88 -5.25 19.76 -3.60
CA SER A 88 -6.66 20.00 -3.25
C SER A 88 -6.97 21.49 -3.17
N MET A 89 -6.02 22.31 -2.68
CA MET A 89 -6.14 23.77 -2.65
C MET A 89 -6.15 24.38 -4.06
N MET A 90 -5.25 23.95 -4.95
CA MET A 90 -5.22 24.44 -6.34
C MET A 90 -6.53 24.14 -7.09
N ILE A 91 -7.11 22.96 -6.88
CA ILE A 91 -8.37 22.56 -7.51
C ILE A 91 -9.54 23.34 -6.92
N LEU A 92 -9.71 23.33 -5.60
CA LEU A 92 -10.96 23.76 -4.96
C LEU A 92 -11.02 25.27 -4.67
N ILE A 93 -9.86 25.91 -4.44
CA ILE A 93 -9.79 27.35 -4.16
C ILE A 93 -9.38 28.13 -5.41
N GLY A 94 -8.36 27.61 -6.13
CA GLY A 94 -7.82 28.20 -7.34
C GLY A 94 -8.56 27.83 -8.62
N GLY A 95 -9.40 26.81 -8.60
CA GLY A 95 -10.23 26.41 -9.74
C GLY A 95 -9.47 25.71 -10.87
N ASP A 96 -8.25 25.19 -10.64
CA ASP A 96 -7.50 24.50 -11.68
C ASP A 96 -7.99 23.06 -11.89
N THR A 97 -8.95 22.89 -12.80
CA THR A 97 -9.56 21.60 -13.12
C THR A 97 -8.61 20.63 -13.82
N ARG A 98 -7.48 21.10 -14.39
CA ARG A 98 -6.51 20.21 -15.08
C ARG A 98 -5.88 19.22 -14.10
N LEU A 99 -5.68 19.64 -12.85
CA LEU A 99 -5.22 18.78 -11.76
C LEU A 99 -6.29 17.76 -11.34
N LEU A 100 -7.58 18.12 -11.38
CA LEU A 100 -8.67 17.19 -11.08
C LEU A 100 -8.75 16.10 -12.16
N ASP A 101 -8.67 16.47 -13.43
CA ASP A 101 -8.66 15.51 -14.53
C ASP A 101 -7.45 14.56 -14.44
N ALA A 102 -6.26 15.11 -14.12
CA ALA A 102 -5.06 14.32 -13.89
C ALA A 102 -5.18 13.39 -12.68
N TRP A 103 -5.84 13.84 -11.60
CA TRP A 103 -6.13 13.02 -10.42
C TRP A 103 -7.04 11.84 -10.79
N ASN A 104 -8.14 12.10 -11.49
CA ASN A 104 -9.09 11.08 -11.93
C ASN A 104 -8.45 9.99 -12.78
N ARG A 105 -7.65 10.40 -13.79
CA ARG A 105 -6.88 9.46 -14.62
C ARG A 105 -5.89 8.64 -13.79
N SER A 106 -5.23 9.27 -12.81
CA SER A 106 -4.25 8.59 -11.96
C SER A 106 -4.92 7.55 -11.04
N VAL A 107 -6.09 7.86 -10.48
CA VAL A 107 -6.86 6.91 -9.68
C VAL A 107 -7.34 5.73 -10.53
N GLU A 108 -7.88 5.99 -11.72
CA GLU A 108 -8.31 4.92 -12.64
C GLU A 108 -7.16 4.00 -13.03
N ASN A 109 -6.00 4.55 -13.39
CA ASN A 109 -4.81 3.76 -13.73
C ASN A 109 -4.31 2.95 -12.53
N GLY A 110 -4.29 3.53 -11.33
CA GLY A 110 -3.95 2.79 -10.12
C GLY A 110 -4.93 1.66 -9.81
N MET A 111 -6.23 1.88 -10.06
CA MET A 111 -7.27 0.86 -9.87
C MET A 111 -7.17 -0.29 -10.88
N LYS A 112 -6.68 -0.04 -12.11
CA LYS A 112 -6.33 -1.12 -13.06
C LYS A 112 -5.21 -2.01 -12.53
N GLU A 113 -4.25 -1.45 -11.79
CA GLU A 113 -3.22 -2.26 -11.12
C GLU A 113 -3.79 -3.04 -9.92
N VAL A 114 -4.76 -2.47 -9.19
CA VAL A 114 -5.49 -3.19 -8.12
C VAL A 114 -6.30 -4.36 -8.69
N GLU A 115 -6.92 -4.20 -9.85
CA GLU A 115 -7.71 -5.24 -10.52
C GLU A 115 -6.89 -6.52 -10.78
N LYS A 116 -5.60 -6.38 -11.08
CA LYS A 116 -4.66 -7.50 -11.26
C LYS A 116 -4.32 -8.25 -9.95
N LEU A 117 -4.75 -7.73 -8.81
CA LEU A 117 -4.65 -8.40 -7.52
C LEU A 117 -5.93 -9.18 -7.18
N ILE A 118 -7.03 -8.94 -7.91
CA ILE A 118 -8.33 -9.56 -7.65
C ILE A 118 -8.21 -11.08 -7.80
N SER A 119 -8.70 -11.78 -6.79
CA SER A 119 -8.64 -13.23 -6.70
C SER A 119 -9.91 -13.82 -6.12
N ALA A 120 -10.15 -15.08 -6.44
CA ALA A 120 -11.21 -15.91 -5.87
C ALA A 120 -10.62 -17.20 -5.28
N ARG A 121 -11.35 -17.80 -4.34
CA ARG A 121 -11.05 -19.17 -3.88
C ARG A 121 -11.75 -20.17 -4.78
N ILE A 122 -10.98 -21.11 -5.29
CA ILE A 122 -11.46 -22.21 -6.13
C ILE A 122 -11.13 -23.52 -5.43
N THR A 123 -12.14 -24.36 -5.25
CA THR A 123 -11.99 -25.69 -4.66
C THR A 123 -12.17 -26.73 -5.74
N ASP A 124 -11.09 -27.46 -6.04
CA ASP A 124 -11.09 -28.60 -6.96
C ASP A 124 -10.47 -29.82 -6.26
N GLY A 125 -11.10 -30.99 -6.40
CA GLY A 125 -10.64 -32.22 -5.76
C GLY A 125 -10.45 -32.16 -4.23
N GLY A 126 -11.16 -31.26 -3.53
CA GLY A 126 -11.01 -31.03 -2.08
C GLY A 126 -9.83 -30.12 -1.69
N LYS A 127 -9.03 -29.66 -2.66
CA LYS A 127 -7.98 -28.67 -2.47
C LYS A 127 -8.52 -27.28 -2.78
N THR A 128 -8.22 -26.28 -1.96
CA THR A 128 -8.69 -24.91 -2.20
C THR A 128 -7.50 -23.99 -2.48
N ASP A 129 -7.43 -23.48 -3.70
CA ASP A 129 -6.40 -22.55 -4.13
C ASP A 129 -6.97 -21.13 -4.26
N THR A 130 -6.12 -20.12 -4.03
CA THR A 130 -6.43 -18.72 -4.34
C THR A 130 -5.95 -18.43 -5.76
N VAL A 131 -6.86 -18.09 -6.66
CA VAL A 131 -6.59 -17.88 -8.09
C VAL A 131 -6.85 -16.43 -8.45
N LEU A 132 -5.91 -15.78 -9.14
CA LEU A 132 -6.10 -14.45 -9.70
C LEU A 132 -7.14 -14.50 -10.82
N THR A 133 -8.15 -13.66 -10.74
CA THR A 133 -9.26 -13.61 -11.70
C THR A 133 -9.16 -12.40 -12.61
N GLY A 134 -8.47 -11.34 -12.15
CA GLY A 134 -8.16 -10.16 -12.96
C GLY A 134 -9.38 -9.36 -13.43
N ASN A 135 -10.52 -9.48 -12.75
CA ASN A 135 -11.73 -8.72 -13.09
C ASN A 135 -12.42 -8.20 -11.83
N MET A 136 -12.63 -6.89 -11.79
CA MET A 136 -13.13 -6.13 -10.65
C MET A 136 -14.50 -5.53 -10.97
N VAL A 137 -15.35 -5.43 -9.96
CA VAL A 137 -16.52 -4.54 -9.99
C VAL A 137 -16.24 -3.43 -8.97
N ALA A 138 -16.06 -2.19 -9.43
CA ALA A 138 -15.84 -1.06 -8.54
C ALA A 138 -16.66 0.18 -8.91
N ALA A 139 -17.07 0.93 -7.88
CA ALA A 139 -17.70 2.25 -8.03
C ALA A 139 -16.78 3.32 -7.43
N LEU A 140 -16.47 4.35 -8.20
CA LEU A 140 -15.63 5.47 -7.78
C LEU A 140 -16.52 6.68 -7.48
N TYR A 141 -16.29 7.35 -6.35
CA TYR A 141 -16.95 8.59 -5.96
C TYR A 141 -15.91 9.64 -5.57
N ASN A 142 -15.93 10.80 -6.23
CA ASN A 142 -15.08 11.93 -5.86
C ASN A 142 -15.73 12.81 -4.81
N HIS A 143 -15.00 13.03 -3.73
CA HIS A 143 -15.36 13.94 -2.64
C HIS A 143 -14.30 15.04 -2.49
N ASP A 144 -14.69 16.20 -1.97
CA ASP A 144 -13.86 17.41 -1.99
C ASP A 144 -13.55 18.04 -0.62
N THR A 145 -14.19 17.58 0.44
CA THR A 145 -14.09 18.19 1.76
C THR A 145 -13.74 17.17 2.82
N SER A 146 -12.80 17.53 3.70
CA SER A 146 -12.57 16.76 4.91
C SER A 146 -13.73 16.96 5.89
N ARG A 147 -13.78 16.14 6.94
CA ARG A 147 -14.75 16.33 8.02
C ARG A 147 -14.51 17.57 8.89
N ALA A 148 -13.39 18.28 8.74
CA ALA A 148 -13.19 19.61 9.33
C ALA A 148 -13.48 20.74 8.32
N LEU A 149 -14.10 20.41 7.18
CA LEU A 149 -14.39 21.34 6.10
C LEU A 149 -13.14 21.99 5.49
N ASP A 150 -11.98 21.35 5.62
CA ASP A 150 -10.78 21.73 4.84
C ASP A 150 -10.86 21.15 3.42
N PRO A 151 -10.25 21.82 2.40
CA PRO A 151 -10.18 21.31 1.03
C PRO A 151 -9.44 19.97 1.00
N GLN A 152 -10.08 18.93 0.51
CA GLN A 152 -9.51 17.59 0.46
C GLN A 152 -10.14 16.80 -0.68
N ILE A 153 -9.51 16.83 -1.86
CA ILE A 153 -9.88 15.95 -2.95
C ILE A 153 -9.53 14.52 -2.55
N HIS A 154 -10.52 13.64 -2.61
CA HIS A 154 -10.35 12.21 -2.41
C HIS A 154 -11.36 11.41 -3.21
N THR A 155 -10.96 10.23 -3.64
CA THR A 155 -11.80 9.29 -4.37
C THR A 155 -12.04 8.05 -3.51
N HIS A 156 -13.29 7.76 -3.21
CA HIS A 156 -13.73 6.49 -2.67
C HIS A 156 -13.85 5.49 -3.82
N ALA A 157 -12.89 4.56 -3.95
CA ALA A 157 -12.99 3.44 -4.88
C ALA A 157 -13.55 2.21 -4.14
N LEU A 158 -14.84 1.98 -4.29
CA LEU A 158 -15.58 0.90 -3.65
C LEU A 158 -15.42 -0.38 -4.48
N VAL A 159 -14.52 -1.27 -4.05
CA VAL A 159 -14.31 -2.58 -4.67
C VAL A 159 -15.29 -3.57 -4.06
N PHE A 160 -16.30 -3.97 -4.84
CA PHE A 160 -17.35 -4.87 -4.38
C PHE A 160 -16.84 -6.31 -4.26
N ASN A 161 -17.41 -7.05 -3.32
CA ASN A 161 -17.00 -8.42 -3.02
C ASN A 161 -17.53 -9.45 -4.04
N THR A 162 -17.18 -9.25 -5.30
CA THR A 162 -17.58 -10.10 -6.42
C THR A 162 -16.50 -10.11 -7.50
N THR A 163 -16.27 -11.27 -8.11
CA THR A 163 -15.41 -11.45 -9.27
C THR A 163 -15.84 -12.70 -10.03
N PHE A 164 -15.61 -12.73 -11.34
CA PHE A 164 -15.99 -13.82 -12.22
C PHE A 164 -14.83 -14.82 -12.38
N ALA A 165 -15.08 -16.11 -12.13
CA ALA A 165 -14.12 -17.18 -12.33
C ALA A 165 -14.81 -18.54 -12.51
N GLU A 166 -14.32 -19.34 -13.46
CA GLU A 166 -14.92 -20.64 -13.84
C GLU A 166 -16.42 -20.52 -14.16
N ASP A 167 -16.73 -19.60 -15.08
CA ASP A 167 -18.08 -19.35 -15.60
C ASP A 167 -19.14 -18.95 -14.56
N LYS A 168 -18.73 -18.47 -13.39
CA LYS A 168 -19.63 -17.97 -12.36
C LYS A 168 -19.02 -16.85 -11.53
N TRP A 169 -19.90 -16.05 -10.92
CA TRP A 169 -19.50 -15.07 -9.94
C TRP A 169 -19.18 -15.71 -8.59
N ARG A 170 -18.15 -15.20 -7.94
CA ARG A 170 -17.64 -15.65 -6.65
C ARG A 170 -17.30 -14.44 -5.79
N ALA A 171 -17.31 -14.63 -4.49
CA ALA A 171 -16.75 -13.64 -3.56
C ALA A 171 -15.23 -13.52 -3.74
N LEU A 172 -14.69 -12.36 -3.41
CA LEU A 172 -13.25 -12.12 -3.37
C LEU A 172 -12.58 -13.07 -2.38
N ALA A 173 -11.38 -13.52 -2.70
CA ALA A 173 -10.62 -14.43 -1.86
C ALA A 173 -10.27 -13.77 -0.52
N SER A 174 -10.49 -14.53 0.56
CA SER A 174 -9.95 -14.24 1.87
C SER A 174 -9.30 -15.51 2.41
N ASP A 175 -8.05 -15.36 2.83
CA ASP A 175 -7.28 -16.43 3.43
C ASP A 175 -6.43 -15.85 4.55
N THR A 176 -6.97 -15.90 5.76
CA THR A 176 -6.30 -15.37 6.95
C THR A 176 -5.11 -16.20 7.39
N ARG A 177 -4.97 -17.45 6.91
CA ARG A 177 -3.89 -18.36 7.31
C ARG A 177 -2.65 -18.12 6.46
N MET A 178 -2.78 -18.25 5.14
CA MET A 178 -1.63 -18.09 4.24
C MET A 178 -1.48 -16.66 3.72
N LYS A 179 -2.47 -15.80 3.99
CA LYS A 179 -2.52 -14.40 3.54
C LYS A 179 -2.39 -14.25 2.03
N THR A 180 -2.97 -15.19 1.28
CA THR A 180 -2.95 -15.19 -0.19
C THR A 180 -4.14 -14.44 -0.80
N GLY A 181 -5.19 -14.19 -0.01
CA GLY A 181 -6.42 -13.55 -0.46
C GLY A 181 -6.26 -12.09 -0.88
N PHE A 182 -7.24 -11.58 -1.64
CA PHE A 182 -7.25 -10.20 -2.11
C PHE A 182 -7.19 -9.20 -0.94
N GLY A 183 -8.01 -9.41 0.08
CA GLY A 183 -8.05 -8.51 1.24
C GLY A 183 -6.72 -8.44 1.97
N GLU A 184 -6.06 -9.58 2.19
CA GLU A 184 -4.76 -9.63 2.85
C GLU A 184 -3.66 -8.92 2.02
N ASN A 185 -3.65 -9.14 0.69
CA ASN A 185 -2.74 -8.44 -0.22
C ASN A 185 -3.00 -6.93 -0.25
N LEU A 186 -4.26 -6.50 -0.26
CA LEU A 186 -4.63 -5.08 -0.27
C LEU A 186 -4.03 -4.32 0.93
N TYR A 187 -4.11 -4.89 2.14
CA TYR A 187 -3.51 -4.29 3.33
C TYR A 187 -1.98 -4.37 3.34
N ALA A 188 -1.40 -5.49 2.89
CA ALA A 188 0.05 -5.63 2.80
C ALA A 188 0.68 -4.65 1.80
N LEU A 189 -0.03 -4.35 0.71
CA LEU A 189 0.41 -3.50 -0.38
C LEU A 189 -0.12 -2.06 -0.32
N GLN A 190 -0.75 -1.66 0.79
CA GLN A 190 -1.40 -0.33 0.94
C GLN A 190 -0.52 0.83 0.48
N VAL A 191 0.76 0.85 0.86
CA VAL A 191 1.69 1.92 0.49
C VAL A 191 2.00 1.88 -1.00
N ALA A 192 2.24 0.69 -1.56
CA ALA A 192 2.54 0.51 -2.97
C ALA A 192 1.36 0.90 -3.85
N ILE A 193 0.15 0.45 -3.52
CA ILE A 193 -1.08 0.81 -4.23
C ILE A 193 -1.31 2.32 -4.15
N GLY A 194 -1.09 2.93 -2.99
CA GLY A 194 -1.14 4.39 -2.87
C GLY A 194 -0.14 5.09 -3.80
N ASN A 195 1.07 4.58 -3.93
CA ASN A 195 2.10 5.17 -4.80
C ASN A 195 1.90 4.90 -6.29
N LEU A 196 1.19 3.83 -6.68
CA LEU A 196 0.74 3.63 -8.05
C LEU A 196 -0.22 4.72 -8.53
N VAL A 197 -0.89 5.43 -7.62
CA VAL A 197 -1.67 6.64 -7.94
C VAL A 197 -0.80 7.89 -7.77
N LEU A 198 -0.13 8.05 -6.63
CA LEU A 198 0.51 9.31 -6.26
C LEU A 198 1.75 9.65 -7.08
N GLN A 199 2.55 8.65 -7.50
CA GLN A 199 3.79 8.93 -8.25
C GLN A 199 3.49 9.30 -9.71
N PRO A 200 2.62 8.59 -10.45
CA PRO A 200 2.18 9.06 -11.76
C PRO A 200 1.48 10.41 -11.70
N PHE A 201 0.65 10.63 -10.67
CA PHE A 201 -0.01 11.92 -10.49
C PHE A 201 0.97 13.07 -10.26
N ARG A 202 2.08 12.82 -9.55
CA ARG A 202 3.18 13.79 -9.40
C ARG A 202 3.74 14.22 -10.75
N GLN A 203 4.02 13.25 -11.61
CA GLN A 203 4.56 13.51 -12.95
C GLN A 203 3.57 14.30 -13.80
N GLU A 204 2.27 14.00 -13.71
CA GLU A 204 1.24 14.77 -14.40
C GLU A 204 1.16 16.22 -13.88
N ALA A 205 1.25 16.43 -12.56
CA ALA A 205 1.30 17.77 -11.99
C ALA A 205 2.56 18.55 -12.45
N GLU A 206 3.72 17.87 -12.52
CA GLU A 206 4.96 18.46 -13.03
C GLU A 206 4.87 18.84 -14.52
N LYS A 207 4.22 18.00 -15.35
CA LYS A 207 3.92 18.34 -16.76
C LYS A 207 2.98 19.54 -16.89
N LEU A 208 2.11 19.77 -15.91
CA LEU A 208 1.27 20.97 -15.84
C LEU A 208 2.03 22.21 -15.32
N GLY A 209 3.35 22.11 -15.15
CA GLY A 209 4.24 23.22 -14.78
C GLY A 209 4.32 23.48 -13.29
N TYR A 210 3.80 22.58 -12.45
CA TYR A 210 3.95 22.69 -11.01
C TYR A 210 5.29 22.11 -10.52
N GLU A 211 5.93 22.77 -9.57
CA GLU A 211 7.09 22.22 -8.87
C GLU A 211 6.64 21.42 -7.63
N THR A 212 7.30 20.31 -7.34
CA THR A 212 6.94 19.41 -6.24
C THR A 212 8.09 19.21 -5.26
N VAL A 213 7.75 18.97 -3.99
CA VAL A 213 8.70 18.68 -2.91
C VAL A 213 8.26 17.45 -2.12
N ALA A 214 9.21 16.71 -1.55
CA ALA A 214 8.91 15.60 -0.66
C ALA A 214 8.26 16.11 0.64
N ALA A 215 7.19 15.45 1.09
CA ALA A 215 6.35 15.92 2.20
C ALA A 215 6.11 14.85 3.28
N GLY A 216 7.04 13.90 3.42
CA GLY A 216 6.99 12.89 4.48
C GLY A 216 7.57 11.55 4.05
N LYS A 217 7.13 10.50 4.75
CA LYS A 217 7.53 9.11 4.46
C LYS A 217 6.76 8.56 3.25
N ASN A 218 7.21 7.41 2.74
CA ASN A 218 6.46 6.60 1.77
C ASN A 218 6.15 7.27 0.43
N GLY A 219 6.97 8.23 -0.02
CA GLY A 219 6.79 8.89 -1.31
C GLY A 219 5.71 9.98 -1.31
N LEU A 220 5.23 10.42 -0.15
CA LEU A 220 4.32 11.56 -0.06
C LEU A 220 5.02 12.85 -0.51
N TRP A 221 4.29 13.70 -1.23
CA TRP A 221 4.77 14.94 -1.83
C TRP A 221 3.69 16.02 -1.77
N GLU A 222 4.12 17.28 -1.87
CA GLU A 222 3.26 18.46 -1.96
C GLU A 222 3.83 19.40 -3.05
N LEU A 223 3.03 20.36 -3.50
CA LEU A 223 3.48 21.45 -4.36
C LEU A 223 4.37 22.40 -3.56
N LYS A 224 5.45 22.84 -4.20
CA LYS A 224 6.45 23.73 -3.60
C LYS A 224 5.81 25.07 -3.23
N ASP A 225 6.16 25.58 -2.04
CA ASP A 225 5.76 26.90 -1.50
C ASP A 225 4.26 27.09 -1.19
N VAL A 226 3.44 26.03 -1.26
CA VAL A 226 2.00 26.11 -0.91
C VAL A 226 1.78 25.97 0.60
N PRO A 227 1.06 26.90 1.27
CA PRO A 227 0.85 26.87 2.72
C PRO A 227 -0.21 25.83 3.12
N VAL A 228 0.21 24.56 3.24
CA VAL A 228 -0.71 23.43 3.55
C VAL A 228 -1.15 23.36 5.01
N ALA A 229 -0.39 23.94 5.94
CA ALA A 229 -0.61 23.80 7.38
C ALA A 229 -1.97 24.38 7.85
N PRO A 230 -2.41 25.58 7.42
CA PRO A 230 -3.71 26.15 7.81
C PRO A 230 -4.94 25.39 7.29
N PHE A 231 -4.74 24.45 6.38
CA PHE A 231 -5.79 23.63 5.75
C PHE A 231 -5.69 22.15 6.14
N SER A 232 -4.94 21.86 7.21
CA SER A 232 -4.66 20.51 7.70
C SER A 232 -5.17 20.29 9.13
N THR A 233 -6.29 20.93 9.50
CA THR A 233 -6.82 20.96 10.87
C THR A 233 -7.10 19.55 11.39
N ARG A 234 -7.60 18.64 10.53
CA ARG A 234 -7.77 17.23 10.91
C ARG A 234 -6.48 16.52 11.27
N SER A 235 -5.41 16.75 10.53
CA SER A 235 -4.12 16.09 10.78
C SER A 235 -3.49 16.61 12.09
N GLN A 236 -3.66 17.90 12.36
CA GLN A 236 -3.20 18.54 13.60
C GLN A 236 -3.93 17.94 14.81
N ALA A 237 -5.27 17.92 14.80
CA ALA A 237 -6.06 17.34 15.89
C ALA A 237 -5.73 15.87 16.19
N ILE A 238 -5.51 15.05 15.14
CA ILE A 238 -5.10 13.64 15.30
C ILE A 238 -3.70 13.55 15.92
N SER A 239 -2.76 14.39 15.46
CA SER A 239 -1.38 14.37 15.95
C SER A 239 -1.30 14.86 17.41
N GLU A 240 -2.08 15.87 17.77
CA GLU A 240 -2.20 16.37 19.14
C GLU A 240 -2.79 15.32 20.08
N ALA A 241 -3.86 14.63 19.65
CA ALA A 241 -4.50 13.60 20.46
C ALA A 241 -3.65 12.32 20.60
N ALA A 242 -2.93 11.92 19.54
CA ALA A 242 -2.16 10.69 19.54
C ALA A 242 -0.75 10.85 20.16
N GLY A 243 -0.15 12.03 20.00
CA GLY A 243 1.24 12.30 20.32
C GLY A 243 2.21 12.00 19.15
N PRO A 244 3.44 12.55 19.19
CA PRO A 244 4.39 12.50 18.07
C PRO A 244 4.83 11.07 17.70
N ASP A 245 5.07 10.21 18.71
CA ASP A 245 5.57 8.85 18.54
C ASP A 245 4.47 7.79 18.49
N ALA A 246 3.22 8.21 18.30
CA ALA A 246 2.08 7.33 18.26
C ALA A 246 2.19 6.27 17.15
N SER A 247 1.93 5.01 17.52
CA SER A 247 1.80 3.92 16.55
C SER A 247 0.66 4.21 15.55
N LYS A 248 0.71 3.59 14.36
CA LYS A 248 -0.38 3.70 13.36
C LYS A 248 -1.75 3.36 13.98
N LYS A 249 -1.81 2.29 14.77
CA LYS A 249 -3.03 1.86 15.46
C LYS A 249 -3.53 2.91 16.47
N SER A 250 -2.63 3.55 17.20
CA SER A 250 -2.97 4.64 18.12
C SER A 250 -3.52 5.85 17.37
N ARG A 251 -2.94 6.18 16.21
CA ARG A 251 -3.44 7.27 15.34
C ARG A 251 -4.81 6.94 14.75
N ASP A 252 -5.07 5.70 14.38
CA ASP A 252 -6.39 5.27 13.87
C ASP A 252 -7.48 5.43 14.94
N VAL A 253 -7.17 5.11 16.19
CA VAL A 253 -8.08 5.33 17.34
C VAL A 253 -8.30 6.83 17.55
N ALA A 254 -7.23 7.62 17.62
CA ALA A 254 -7.34 9.08 17.77
C ALA A 254 -8.14 9.72 16.63
N ALA A 255 -8.02 9.23 15.40
CA ALA A 255 -8.78 9.70 14.25
C ALA A 255 -10.28 9.41 14.35
N LEU A 256 -10.66 8.32 15.02
CA LEU A 256 -12.06 7.99 15.32
C LEU A 256 -12.60 8.79 16.51
N ASP A 257 -11.82 8.95 17.57
CA ASP A 257 -12.24 9.62 18.80
C ASP A 257 -12.41 11.13 18.60
N THR A 258 -11.48 11.75 17.86
CA THR A 258 -11.55 13.19 17.49
C THR A 258 -12.53 13.46 16.33
N ARG A 259 -13.20 12.41 15.82
CA ARG A 259 -14.05 12.51 14.64
C ARG A 259 -15.34 13.26 14.96
N GLN A 260 -15.41 14.49 14.50
CA GLN A 260 -16.68 15.22 14.47
C GLN A 260 -17.66 14.62 13.44
N ALA A 261 -18.96 14.78 13.73
CA ALA A 261 -20.02 14.58 12.75
C ALA A 261 -19.77 15.50 11.55
N LYS A 262 -20.19 15.06 10.35
CA LYS A 262 -20.03 15.90 9.17
C LYS A 262 -21.02 17.06 9.31
N ALA A 263 -20.52 18.29 9.33
CA ALA A 263 -21.35 19.48 9.40
C ALA A 263 -21.64 19.94 7.96
N TRP A 264 -22.89 20.31 7.69
CA TRP A 264 -23.25 21.00 6.46
C TRP A 264 -22.68 22.43 6.51
N ALA A 265 -22.15 22.91 5.39
CA ALA A 265 -21.72 24.28 5.22
C ALA A 265 -22.11 24.78 3.83
N ASP A 266 -22.47 26.06 3.75
CA ASP A 266 -22.75 26.71 2.48
C ASP A 266 -21.46 26.71 1.60
N PRO A 267 -21.51 26.18 0.36
CA PRO A 267 -20.32 26.04 -0.47
C PRO A 267 -19.60 27.35 -0.79
N ASP A 268 -20.36 28.43 -0.99
CA ASP A 268 -19.81 29.73 -1.35
C ASP A 268 -19.15 30.39 -0.13
N LEU A 269 -19.79 30.31 1.04
CA LEU A 269 -19.19 30.76 2.29
C LEU A 269 -17.93 29.96 2.63
N LEU A 270 -17.91 28.65 2.35
CA LEU A 270 -16.76 27.80 2.61
C LEU A 270 -15.57 28.17 1.71
N LYS A 271 -15.81 28.40 0.41
CA LYS A 271 -14.76 28.89 -0.50
C LYS A 271 -14.26 30.28 -0.12
N ALA A 272 -15.15 31.18 0.30
CA ALA A 272 -14.77 32.51 0.77
C ALA A 272 -13.88 32.42 2.02
N GLU A 273 -14.22 31.55 2.97
CA GLU A 273 -13.40 31.27 4.15
C GLU A 273 -12.01 30.76 3.77
N TRP A 274 -11.92 29.80 2.83
CA TRP A 274 -10.63 29.30 2.37
C TRP A 274 -9.78 30.37 1.69
N ARG A 275 -10.38 31.24 0.86
CA ARG A 275 -9.68 32.39 0.25
C ARG A 275 -9.18 33.38 1.30
N ARG A 276 -9.97 33.62 2.36
CA ARG A 276 -9.53 34.46 3.49
C ARG A 276 -8.29 33.86 4.16
N ARG A 277 -8.29 32.57 4.49
CA ARG A 277 -7.13 31.90 5.10
C ARG A 277 -5.87 32.00 4.21
N LEU A 278 -6.00 31.88 2.89
CA LEU A 278 -4.87 32.10 1.97
C LEU A 278 -4.36 33.55 1.99
N THR A 279 -5.27 34.52 2.13
CA THR A 279 -4.92 35.94 2.24
C THR A 279 -4.11 36.21 3.51
N ASP A 280 -4.48 35.58 4.63
CA ASP A 280 -3.74 35.68 5.90
C ASP A 280 -2.31 35.12 5.77
N GLU A 281 -2.13 34.06 4.98
CA GLU A 281 -0.83 33.47 4.62
C GLU A 281 -0.08 34.25 3.53
N LYS A 282 -0.67 35.33 3.00
CA LYS A 282 -0.12 36.15 1.89
C LYS A 282 0.21 35.32 0.64
N PHE A 283 -0.57 34.27 0.39
CA PHE A 283 -0.38 33.39 -0.75
C PHE A 283 -1.34 33.75 -1.88
N ASP A 284 -0.79 34.22 -2.99
CA ASP A 284 -1.53 34.53 -4.22
C ASP A 284 -1.67 33.27 -5.08
N ILE A 285 -2.79 32.57 -4.90
CA ILE A 285 -3.08 31.32 -5.60
C ILE A 285 -3.27 31.51 -7.11
N ASP A 286 -3.85 32.63 -7.53
CA ASP A 286 -4.14 32.90 -8.94
C ASP A 286 -2.82 33.16 -9.69
N ASN A 287 -1.92 33.96 -9.10
CA ASN A 287 -0.57 34.15 -9.64
C ASN A 287 0.24 32.86 -9.64
N TYR A 288 0.17 32.04 -8.58
CA TYR A 288 0.88 30.77 -8.52
C TYR A 288 0.45 29.80 -9.65
N ILE A 289 -0.86 29.69 -9.89
CA ILE A 289 -1.41 28.90 -11.00
C ILE A 289 -0.98 29.49 -12.35
N GLY A 290 -1.03 30.82 -12.51
CA GLY A 290 -0.57 31.51 -13.71
C GLY A 290 0.91 31.23 -14.02
N GLN A 291 1.78 31.21 -13.00
CA GLN A 291 3.18 30.85 -13.19
C GLN A 291 3.37 29.38 -13.59
N ALA A 292 2.57 28.46 -13.04
CA ALA A 292 2.59 27.07 -13.46
C ALA A 292 2.17 26.91 -14.92
N GLN A 293 1.13 27.62 -15.35
CA GLN A 293 0.70 27.66 -16.75
C GLN A 293 1.82 28.15 -17.68
N THR A 294 2.47 29.26 -17.34
CA THR A 294 3.61 29.79 -18.12
C THR A 294 4.78 28.81 -18.19
N ARG A 295 5.05 28.04 -17.12
CA ARG A 295 6.10 27.00 -17.13
C ARG A 295 5.73 25.79 -17.99
N ALA A 296 4.45 25.48 -18.14
CA ALA A 296 3.97 24.36 -18.95
C ALA A 296 3.98 24.68 -20.46
N GLU A 297 3.92 25.97 -20.84
CA GLU A 297 3.99 26.36 -22.24
C GLU A 297 5.38 26.07 -22.83
N PRO A 298 5.46 25.42 -24.01
CA PRO A 298 6.73 25.25 -24.69
C PRO A 298 7.29 26.64 -25.09
N PRO A 299 8.61 26.85 -25.00
CA PRO A 299 9.21 28.11 -25.40
C PRO A 299 9.03 28.31 -26.93
N GLY A 300 8.02 29.09 -27.35
CA GLY A 300 7.85 29.42 -28.77
C GLY A 300 6.49 29.94 -29.26
N SER A 301 5.43 30.03 -28.44
CA SER A 301 4.11 30.51 -28.92
C SER A 301 3.79 31.95 -28.53
N ALA A 302 4.75 32.88 -28.69
CA ALA A 302 4.49 34.32 -28.69
C ALA A 302 4.89 34.93 -30.05
N ALA A 303 3.87 35.28 -30.84
CA ALA A 303 3.82 36.19 -31.99
C ALA A 303 5.08 36.50 -32.83
N GLY A 304 5.03 36.08 -34.10
CA GLY A 304 5.34 36.91 -35.29
C GLY A 304 6.78 37.39 -35.52
N GLY A 305 7.54 36.66 -36.35
CA GLY A 305 8.78 37.16 -36.95
C GLY A 305 9.47 36.10 -37.80
N THR A 306 9.57 36.36 -39.10
CA THR A 306 10.37 35.60 -40.08
C THR A 306 11.83 35.50 -39.68
N GLU A 307 12.37 34.28 -39.63
CA GLU A 307 13.57 33.82 -40.37
C GLU A 307 14.08 32.50 -39.76
N GLY A 308 14.43 31.56 -40.64
CA GLY A 308 14.85 30.22 -40.24
C GLY A 308 16.29 30.19 -39.75
N ILE A 309 16.55 29.34 -38.75
CA ILE A 309 17.81 28.62 -38.55
C ILE A 309 17.45 27.29 -37.87
N ARG A 310 17.90 26.19 -38.49
CA ARG A 310 17.92 24.85 -37.91
C ARG A 310 18.79 24.85 -36.65
N VAL A 311 18.23 24.38 -35.53
CA VAL A 311 19.04 23.88 -34.41
C VAL A 311 18.54 22.49 -34.05
N THR A 312 19.38 21.52 -34.40
CA THR A 312 19.39 20.15 -33.90
C THR A 312 19.74 20.14 -32.42
N GLY A 313 18.96 19.44 -31.61
CA GLY A 313 19.30 19.17 -30.22
C GLY A 313 18.06 18.87 -29.38
N GLN A 314 17.48 17.68 -29.55
CA GLN A 314 16.61 17.08 -28.54
C GLN A 314 17.47 16.68 -27.33
N PRO A 315 17.20 17.18 -26.12
CA PRO A 315 17.63 16.51 -24.90
C PRO A 315 16.63 15.41 -24.57
N GLY A 316 17.19 14.21 -24.40
CA GLY A 316 16.58 12.92 -24.06
C GLY A 316 15.19 12.94 -23.45
N GLY A 317 14.29 12.17 -24.08
CA GLY A 317 13.09 11.67 -23.43
C GLY A 317 13.45 11.00 -22.11
N ALA A 318 12.80 11.44 -21.04
CA ALA A 318 12.78 10.71 -19.78
C ALA A 318 12.31 9.28 -20.09
N SER A 319 13.18 8.30 -19.87
CA SER A 319 12.81 6.91 -19.96
C SER A 319 11.59 6.69 -19.06
N SER A 320 10.49 6.20 -19.61
CA SER A 320 9.50 5.48 -18.81
C SER A 320 10.30 4.51 -17.93
N ALA A 321 10.25 4.68 -16.61
CA ALA A 321 11.04 3.89 -15.67
C ALA A 321 10.64 2.42 -15.81
N GLN A 322 11.29 1.72 -16.73
CA GLN A 322 11.16 0.28 -16.90
C GLN A 322 11.94 -0.34 -15.75
N ILE A 323 11.23 -1.04 -14.89
CA ILE A 323 11.83 -1.88 -13.86
C ILE A 323 12.68 -2.94 -14.59
N SER A 324 13.98 -2.97 -14.33
CA SER A 324 14.85 -3.97 -14.94
C SER A 324 14.73 -5.32 -14.24
N GLU A 325 14.99 -6.41 -14.96
CA GLU A 325 15.00 -7.75 -14.37
C GLU A 325 16.02 -7.86 -13.23
N SER A 326 17.18 -7.20 -13.36
CA SER A 326 18.18 -7.11 -12.30
C SER A 326 17.67 -6.40 -11.05
N ASP A 327 16.85 -5.36 -11.18
CA ASP A 327 16.26 -4.66 -10.04
C ASP A 327 15.27 -5.55 -9.30
N VAL A 328 14.48 -6.32 -10.05
CA VAL A 328 13.53 -7.30 -9.49
C VAL A 328 14.28 -8.39 -8.72
N GLN A 329 15.30 -9.01 -9.32
CA GLN A 329 16.09 -10.05 -8.67
C GLN A 329 16.77 -9.54 -7.40
N LYS A 330 17.30 -8.31 -7.43
CA LYS A 330 17.88 -7.66 -6.26
C LYS A 330 16.82 -7.37 -5.18
N ALA A 331 15.66 -6.81 -5.55
CA ALA A 331 14.58 -6.52 -4.62
C ALA A 331 14.05 -7.78 -3.92
N VAL A 332 13.92 -8.88 -4.65
CA VAL A 332 13.54 -10.19 -4.10
C VAL A 332 14.63 -10.70 -3.15
N SER A 333 15.90 -10.65 -3.58
CA SER A 333 17.05 -11.05 -2.74
C SER A 333 17.08 -10.31 -1.41
N ASP A 334 17.00 -8.98 -1.46
CA ASP A 334 17.03 -8.12 -0.28
C ASP A 334 15.81 -8.34 0.62
N THR A 335 14.68 -8.76 0.05
CA THR A 335 13.48 -9.13 0.80
C THR A 335 13.65 -10.47 1.51
N ILE A 336 14.18 -11.49 0.83
CA ILE A 336 14.46 -12.80 1.42
C ILE A 336 15.41 -12.63 2.61
N SER A 337 16.52 -11.89 2.45
CA SER A 337 17.47 -11.62 3.53
C SER A 337 16.80 -10.90 4.70
N ALA A 338 16.10 -9.79 4.45
CA ALA A 338 15.48 -9.00 5.52
C ALA A 338 14.36 -9.74 6.29
N LEU A 339 13.63 -10.65 5.62
CA LEU A 339 12.64 -11.50 6.28
C LEU A 339 13.31 -12.63 7.06
N SER A 340 14.35 -13.24 6.51
CA SER A 340 15.10 -14.33 7.16
C SER A 340 15.73 -13.89 8.49
N ASP A 341 16.28 -12.67 8.54
CA ASP A 341 16.86 -12.12 9.78
C ASP A 341 15.84 -12.01 10.93
N LYS A 342 14.55 -11.86 10.60
CA LYS A 342 13.49 -11.59 11.58
C LYS A 342 12.58 -12.79 11.84
N LYS A 343 12.47 -13.71 10.89
CA LYS A 343 11.47 -14.78 10.90
C LYS A 343 12.01 -16.02 10.19
N VAL A 344 11.74 -17.18 10.77
CA VAL A 344 12.03 -18.49 10.17
C VAL A 344 11.03 -18.84 9.05
N GLN A 345 9.79 -18.35 9.16
CA GLN A 345 8.72 -18.57 8.18
C GLN A 345 8.06 -17.24 7.81
N PHE A 346 7.75 -17.07 6.54
CA PHE A 346 7.08 -15.87 6.04
C PHE A 346 6.10 -16.20 4.90
N THR A 347 5.09 -15.36 4.74
CA THR A 347 3.95 -15.58 3.83
C THR A 347 4.15 -14.96 2.45
N TRP A 348 3.36 -15.38 1.47
CA TRP A 348 3.32 -14.76 0.14
C TRP A 348 3.11 -13.24 0.19
N SER A 349 2.14 -12.77 0.98
CA SER A 349 1.86 -11.33 1.12
C SER A 349 3.06 -10.53 1.65
N GLU A 350 3.87 -11.12 2.54
CA GLU A 350 5.07 -10.47 3.09
C GLU A 350 6.19 -10.43 2.06
N MET A 351 6.37 -11.49 1.28
CA MET A 351 7.31 -11.53 0.16
C MET A 351 6.94 -10.50 -0.91
N LEU A 352 5.67 -10.46 -1.31
CA LEU A 352 5.18 -9.53 -2.31
C LEU A 352 5.31 -8.09 -1.81
N ALA A 353 4.88 -7.79 -0.58
CA ALA A 353 5.00 -6.46 -0.01
C ALA A 353 6.46 -6.00 0.17
N GLY A 354 7.34 -6.89 0.66
CA GLY A 354 8.76 -6.59 0.81
C GLY A 354 9.42 -6.28 -0.53
N THR A 355 9.14 -7.09 -1.56
CA THR A 355 9.69 -6.92 -2.91
C THR A 355 9.18 -5.63 -3.55
N VAL A 356 7.86 -5.43 -3.55
CA VAL A 356 7.22 -4.25 -4.15
C VAL A 356 7.68 -2.96 -3.47
N SER A 357 7.93 -2.98 -2.15
CA SER A 357 8.41 -1.80 -1.42
C SER A 357 9.81 -1.32 -1.85
N ARG A 358 10.57 -2.16 -2.55
CA ARG A 358 11.94 -1.89 -3.01
C ARG A 358 12.01 -1.53 -4.49
N LEU A 359 10.91 -1.67 -5.21
CA LEU A 359 10.81 -1.38 -6.63
C LEU A 359 10.19 0.00 -6.85
N PRO A 360 10.55 0.68 -7.96
CA PRO A 360 9.89 1.92 -8.33
C PRO A 360 8.42 1.66 -8.66
N SER A 361 7.55 2.61 -8.34
CA SER A 361 6.11 2.52 -8.64
C SER A 361 5.87 2.77 -10.12
N ALA A 362 5.73 1.70 -10.89
CA ALA A 362 5.46 1.73 -12.33
C ALA A 362 4.36 0.73 -12.71
N PRO A 363 3.68 0.90 -13.86
CA PRO A 363 2.73 -0.09 -14.36
C PRO A 363 3.38 -1.48 -14.50
N GLY A 364 2.64 -2.54 -14.16
CA GLY A 364 3.15 -3.92 -14.22
C GLY A 364 4.04 -4.32 -13.03
N LEU A 365 4.15 -3.47 -12.02
CA LEU A 365 4.93 -3.70 -10.79
C LEU A 365 4.58 -5.03 -10.11
N PHE A 366 3.29 -5.36 -10.01
CA PHE A 366 2.87 -6.57 -9.31
C PHE A 366 3.23 -7.83 -10.09
N GLU A 367 3.03 -7.85 -11.40
CA GLU A 367 3.37 -8.98 -12.26
C GLU A 367 4.86 -9.27 -12.24
N GLN A 368 5.69 -8.23 -12.34
CA GLN A 368 7.14 -8.38 -12.30
C GLN A 368 7.63 -8.84 -10.92
N ALA A 369 7.08 -8.28 -9.84
CA ALA A 369 7.40 -8.73 -8.49
C ALA A 369 7.02 -10.20 -8.29
N ARG A 370 5.84 -10.63 -8.77
CA ARG A 370 5.42 -12.04 -8.72
C ARG A 370 6.35 -12.95 -9.52
N ALA A 371 6.67 -12.58 -10.76
CA ALA A 371 7.59 -13.33 -11.61
C ALA A 371 8.98 -13.48 -10.95
N GLY A 372 9.49 -12.41 -10.31
CA GLY A 372 10.73 -12.46 -9.55
C GLY A 372 10.68 -13.40 -8.35
N ILE A 373 9.56 -13.43 -7.62
CA ILE A 373 9.36 -14.36 -6.50
C ILE A 373 9.25 -15.80 -7.00
N GLU A 374 8.54 -16.05 -8.11
CA GLU A 374 8.46 -17.36 -8.74
C GLU A 374 9.83 -17.85 -9.20
N ALA A 375 10.63 -17.00 -9.84
CA ALA A 375 12.01 -17.32 -10.20
C ALA A 375 12.88 -17.66 -8.98
N ALA A 376 12.67 -16.98 -7.84
CA ALA A 376 13.37 -17.32 -6.60
C ALA A 376 12.92 -18.67 -6.00
N ILE A 377 11.67 -19.08 -6.21
CA ILE A 377 11.17 -20.40 -5.84
C ILE A 377 11.80 -21.48 -6.73
N GLU A 378 11.82 -21.26 -8.04
CA GLU A 378 12.45 -22.17 -9.01
C GLU A 378 13.95 -22.32 -8.75
N GLY A 379 14.62 -21.21 -8.44
CA GLY A 379 16.03 -21.17 -8.07
C GLY A 379 16.32 -21.66 -6.64
N GLN A 380 15.34 -22.19 -5.92
CA GLN A 380 15.44 -22.71 -4.54
C GLN A 380 15.95 -21.72 -3.49
N ARG A 381 16.00 -20.42 -3.80
CA ARG A 381 16.28 -19.36 -2.83
C ARG A 381 15.13 -19.16 -1.87
N LEU A 382 13.92 -19.43 -2.37
CA LEU A 382 12.69 -19.42 -1.61
C LEU A 382 12.08 -20.82 -1.57
N ILE A 383 12.00 -21.42 -0.39
CA ILE A 383 11.61 -22.83 -0.24
C ILE A 383 10.17 -22.88 0.30
N PRO A 384 9.19 -23.36 -0.50
CA PRO A 384 7.82 -23.51 -0.03
C PRO A 384 7.71 -24.62 1.02
N LEU A 385 7.05 -24.32 2.15
CA LEU A 385 6.83 -25.27 3.25
C LEU A 385 5.50 -26.03 3.13
N ASP A 386 4.63 -25.60 2.23
CA ASP A 386 3.35 -26.21 1.97
C ASP A 386 3.14 -26.44 0.46
N ARG A 387 2.11 -27.24 0.14
CA ARG A 387 1.76 -27.58 -1.25
C ARG A 387 1.03 -26.46 -2.00
N GLU A 388 0.55 -25.44 -1.28
CA GLU A 388 -0.21 -24.31 -1.82
C GLU A 388 0.70 -23.10 -2.11
N LYS A 389 2.01 -23.21 -1.85
CA LYS A 389 3.02 -22.15 -1.95
C LYS A 389 2.60 -20.87 -1.21
N GLY A 390 2.02 -21.01 -0.02
CA GLY A 390 1.57 -19.86 0.77
C GLY A 390 2.55 -19.41 1.87
N ILE A 391 3.32 -20.35 2.42
CA ILE A 391 4.32 -20.15 3.46
C ILE A 391 5.68 -20.65 2.97
N PHE A 392 6.72 -19.88 3.28
CA PHE A 392 8.08 -20.10 2.80
C PHE A 392 9.10 -20.03 3.93
N THR A 393 10.23 -20.70 3.72
CA THR A 393 11.53 -20.43 4.37
C THR A 393 12.54 -20.03 3.28
N SER A 394 13.75 -19.64 3.67
CA SER A 394 14.84 -19.29 2.76
C SER A 394 15.93 -20.35 2.72
N ASP A 395 16.67 -20.38 1.61
CA ASP A 395 17.94 -21.08 1.51
C ASP A 395 18.95 -20.60 2.57
N ILE A 396 18.91 -19.32 2.95
CA ILE A 396 19.75 -18.74 4.00
C ILE A 396 19.61 -19.53 5.31
N HIS A 397 18.38 -19.84 5.75
CA HIS A 397 18.18 -20.66 6.95
C HIS A 397 18.77 -22.06 6.79
N LEU A 398 18.50 -22.71 5.66
CA LEU A 398 18.97 -24.07 5.40
C LEU A 398 20.50 -24.13 5.36
N LEU A 399 21.14 -23.19 4.66
CA LEU A 399 22.60 -23.09 4.56
C LEU A 399 23.23 -22.75 5.91
N ASN A 400 22.62 -21.88 6.71
CA ASN A 400 23.08 -21.59 8.06
C ASN A 400 23.01 -22.82 8.96
N GLU A 401 21.90 -23.57 8.93
CA GLU A 401 21.76 -24.80 9.71
C GLU A 401 22.77 -25.87 9.28
N LEU A 402 22.95 -26.08 7.98
CA LEU A 402 23.94 -27.01 7.44
C LEU A 402 25.37 -26.60 7.83
N SER A 403 25.67 -25.29 7.77
CA SER A 403 26.98 -24.76 8.14
C SER A 403 27.28 -24.93 9.63
N VAL A 404 26.31 -24.62 10.50
CA VAL A 404 26.45 -24.83 11.95
C VAL A 404 26.61 -26.32 12.27
N HIS A 405 25.82 -27.18 11.62
CA HIS A 405 25.93 -28.62 11.81
C HIS A 405 27.29 -29.16 11.35
N GLN A 406 27.80 -28.71 10.21
CA GLN A 406 29.12 -29.10 9.72
C GLN A 406 30.23 -28.59 10.66
N LEU A 407 30.19 -27.33 11.07
CA LEU A 407 31.14 -26.75 12.01
C LEU A 407 31.15 -27.50 13.35
N ALA A 408 29.98 -27.85 13.89
CA ALA A 408 29.88 -28.63 15.12
C ALA A 408 30.50 -30.03 14.96
N ARG A 409 30.24 -30.71 13.84
CA ARG A 409 30.86 -32.02 13.56
C ARG A 409 32.37 -31.93 13.41
N THR A 410 32.86 -30.93 12.68
CA THR A 410 34.30 -30.69 12.51
C THR A 410 34.96 -30.36 13.84
N ALA A 411 34.35 -29.50 14.67
CA ALA A 411 34.86 -29.18 15.99
C ALA A 411 34.98 -30.44 16.86
N VAL A 412 33.92 -31.28 16.93
CA VAL A 412 33.94 -32.53 17.71
C VAL A 412 34.95 -33.55 17.16
N ALA A 413 35.12 -33.65 15.85
CA ALA A 413 36.00 -34.64 15.24
C ALA A 413 37.48 -34.26 15.26
N GLU A 414 37.80 -32.98 15.07
CA GLU A 414 39.17 -32.51 14.80
C GLU A 414 39.76 -31.67 15.94
N GLN A 415 38.94 -31.02 16.78
CA GLN A 415 39.47 -30.19 17.86
C GLN A 415 39.66 -31.02 19.14
N THR A 416 40.78 -30.78 19.80
CA THR A 416 41.11 -31.41 21.07
C THR A 416 41.26 -30.37 22.17
N VAL A 417 40.59 -30.57 23.30
CA VAL A 417 40.77 -29.73 24.48
C VAL A 417 42.07 -30.15 25.18
N LEU A 418 43.09 -29.31 25.10
CA LEU A 418 44.35 -29.50 25.80
C LEU A 418 44.22 -29.03 27.25
N VAL A 419 44.58 -29.91 28.18
CA VAL A 419 44.64 -29.60 29.61
C VAL A 419 46.10 -29.45 30.00
N PHE A 420 46.42 -28.42 30.80
CA PHE A 420 47.77 -28.13 31.28
C PHE A 420 47.83 -28.27 32.81
N PRO A 421 48.02 -29.49 33.34
CA PRO A 421 47.95 -29.75 34.79
C PRO A 421 48.99 -28.97 35.60
N GLU A 422 50.15 -28.71 35.01
CA GLU A 422 51.26 -27.96 35.62
C GLU A 422 50.90 -26.50 35.93
N ARG A 423 49.81 -26.00 35.33
CA ARG A 423 49.28 -24.65 35.54
C ARG A 423 47.99 -24.65 36.38
N ALA A 424 47.54 -25.81 36.85
CA ALA A 424 46.32 -25.93 37.64
C ALA A 424 46.55 -25.39 39.06
N GLN A 425 45.60 -24.58 39.54
CA GLN A 425 45.53 -24.17 40.95
C GLN A 425 44.48 -25.03 41.66
N GLU A 426 44.82 -25.49 42.86
CA GLU A 426 43.89 -26.23 43.72
C GLU A 426 42.75 -25.31 44.17
N ARG A 427 41.52 -25.80 44.12
CA ARG A 427 40.32 -25.05 44.50
C ARG A 427 39.74 -25.64 45.78
N ASP A 428 39.47 -24.79 46.77
CA ASP A 428 38.89 -25.19 48.07
C ASP A 428 37.36 -25.39 48.03
N ILE A 429 36.72 -25.07 46.91
CA ILE A 429 35.26 -25.16 46.73
C ILE A 429 34.90 -26.21 45.67
N PRO A 430 33.88 -27.06 45.90
CA PRO A 430 33.44 -28.05 44.93
C PRO A 430 33.01 -27.38 43.62
N ALA A 431 33.38 -27.98 42.49
CA ALA A 431 32.88 -27.53 41.19
C ALA A 431 31.36 -27.72 41.12
N GLY A 432 30.63 -26.72 40.61
CA GLY A 432 29.23 -26.90 40.27
C GLY A 432 29.07 -27.98 39.18
N ASP A 433 27.94 -28.68 39.17
CA ASP A 433 27.69 -29.88 38.33
C ASP A 433 28.11 -29.69 36.86
N ALA A 434 27.84 -28.52 36.26
CA ALA A 434 28.23 -28.22 34.88
C ALA A 434 29.75 -28.19 34.66
N VAL A 435 30.52 -27.63 35.61
CA VAL A 435 31.99 -27.56 35.51
C VAL A 435 32.62 -28.94 35.69
N SER A 436 32.03 -29.76 36.56
CA SER A 436 32.45 -31.15 36.77
C SER A 436 32.28 -31.98 35.49
N VAL A 437 31.12 -31.89 34.83
CA VAL A 437 30.84 -32.59 33.56
C VAL A 437 31.78 -32.13 32.44
N LEU A 438 31.99 -30.82 32.28
CA LEU A 438 32.91 -30.28 31.26
C LEU A 438 34.36 -30.75 31.45
N SER A 439 34.80 -30.85 32.71
CA SER A 439 36.16 -31.28 33.04
C SER A 439 36.40 -32.77 32.74
N GLN A 440 35.35 -33.58 32.79
CA GLN A 440 35.40 -35.02 32.51
C GLN A 440 35.33 -35.30 31.02
N ASP A 441 34.35 -34.70 30.33
CA ASP A 441 34.05 -35.03 28.93
C ASP A 441 35.07 -34.41 27.96
N LYS A 442 35.70 -33.28 28.33
CA LYS A 442 36.72 -32.56 27.55
C LYS A 442 36.31 -32.33 26.08
N SER A 443 35.01 -32.26 25.83
CA SER A 443 34.48 -32.02 24.50
C SER A 443 34.82 -30.59 24.06
N PRO A 444 35.27 -30.37 22.81
CA PRO A 444 35.50 -29.04 22.26
C PRO A 444 34.20 -28.24 22.10
N VAL A 445 33.04 -28.89 22.14
CA VAL A 445 31.71 -28.26 22.06
C VAL A 445 30.84 -28.72 23.22
N ALA A 446 30.21 -27.77 23.92
CA ALA A 446 29.28 -28.07 25.01
C ALA A 446 28.03 -27.20 24.97
N ILE A 447 26.87 -27.80 25.25
CA ILE A 447 25.59 -27.10 25.41
C ILE A 447 25.24 -27.12 26.90
N LEU A 448 25.30 -25.96 27.55
CA LEU A 448 24.97 -25.81 28.96
C LEU A 448 23.54 -25.27 29.09
N SER A 449 22.64 -26.08 29.66
CA SER A 449 21.28 -25.65 29.97
C SER A 449 21.14 -25.36 31.46
N GLY A 450 20.98 -24.09 31.82
CA GLY A 450 20.63 -23.66 33.18
C GLY A 450 19.24 -23.05 33.23
N ARG A 451 18.51 -23.23 34.34
CA ARG A 451 17.28 -22.48 34.63
C ARG A 451 17.56 -21.45 35.72
N GLY A 452 17.26 -20.18 35.43
CA GLY A 452 17.51 -19.03 36.30
C GLY A 452 18.40 -18.00 35.62
N GLY A 453 17.86 -16.83 35.25
CA GLY A 453 18.67 -15.73 34.73
C GLY A 453 19.53 -15.06 35.82
N ALA A 454 20.55 -14.31 35.39
CA ALA A 454 21.47 -13.40 36.12
C ALA A 454 22.09 -13.81 37.48
N GLN A 455 21.62 -14.83 38.20
CA GLN A 455 22.06 -15.17 39.55
C GLN A 455 22.74 -16.55 39.70
N THR A 456 22.91 -17.33 38.64
CA THR A 456 23.48 -18.69 38.72
C THR A 456 24.83 -18.86 38.02
N LEU A 457 25.50 -17.77 37.62
CA LEU A 457 26.85 -17.77 37.02
C LEU A 457 27.92 -17.16 37.95
N ARG A 458 27.77 -17.29 39.27
CA ARG A 458 28.82 -16.93 40.23
C ARG A 458 29.56 -18.16 40.73
#